data_AF-A0A6A5KBV8-F1
#
_entry.id   AF-A0A6A5KBV8-F1
#
_cell.length_a   1.000
_cell.length_b   1.000
_cell.length_c   1.000
_cell.angle_alpha   90.00
_cell.angle_beta   90.00
_cell.angle_gamma   90.00
#
_symmetry.space_group_name_H-M   'P 1'
#
loop_
_entity.id
_entity.type
_entity.pdbx_description
1 polymer ?
#
loop_
_entity_poly.entity_id
_entity_poly.type
_entity_poly.pdbx_seq_one_letter_code
_entity_poly.pdbx_strand_id
1 'polypeptide(L)'
;MESKIPSRPISSKPNSSSQSTPATTPPSTPDFDVILANHFLTKDDLRKIHVLLIDIAMDAGKMMMAAEHALLTAAQFKNNSADVVTEYDHKIETMVEKRIRAAYPSFAFLGEETFKHGTKLGDIPTFICDPIDGTLNFSKGVPNCAVSLALTLDKRSVIGVVYNPFRGDLYHAIKDQGAYLTKTSTGLQVKLPVQPVPPPMPSLQSCLVAVEWGNQRSGSNWSLRTSVHNALLTSKAEGGAMCKSVRSNGSAALNFCYVAHGMLDAFWEGGVWSWDVCAGWIILEEAGGIVASANPGDWNPTLEGRLYFAVRHAKREEQRGVVEELWGIMGERRCLLPTWRLSIFPLRTSTALIPAQLLTTSLPQMPSYCQNFRS
;
A
#
# COMPACT_ATOMS: atom_id res chain seq x y z
N MET A 1 19.09 -79.95 -15.04
CA MET A 1 18.64 -79.70 -13.66
C MET A 1 18.29 -78.22 -13.58
N GLU A 2 16.99 -77.93 -13.69
CA GLU A 2 16.42 -76.60 -13.56
C GLU A 2 16.53 -76.11 -12.11
N SER A 3 16.97 -74.88 -11.89
CA SER A 3 16.78 -74.17 -10.63
C SER A 3 15.98 -72.88 -10.88
N LYS A 4 14.71 -72.94 -10.47
CA LYS A 4 13.72 -71.86 -10.51
C LYS A 4 14.08 -70.80 -9.47
N ILE A 5 14.19 -69.55 -9.90
CA ILE A 5 14.16 -68.35 -9.04
C ILE A 5 12.73 -67.80 -9.06
N PRO A 6 12.08 -67.53 -7.92
CA PRO A 6 10.67 -67.13 -7.89
C PRO A 6 10.47 -65.64 -8.20
N SER A 7 9.54 -65.37 -9.11
CA SER A 7 9.04 -64.05 -9.49
C SER A 7 8.19 -63.42 -8.38
N ARG A 8 8.53 -62.20 -7.95
CA ARG A 8 7.66 -61.34 -7.13
C ARG A 8 6.58 -60.67 -8.00
N PRO A 9 5.33 -60.55 -7.53
CA PRO A 9 4.29 -59.83 -8.27
C PRO A 9 4.46 -58.32 -8.09
N ILE A 10 4.49 -57.58 -9.20
CA ILE A 10 4.39 -56.12 -9.24
C ILE A 10 2.92 -55.75 -9.00
N SER A 11 2.63 -55.18 -7.84
CA SER A 11 1.33 -54.59 -7.52
C SER A 11 1.21 -53.24 -8.22
N SER A 12 0.47 -53.19 -9.32
CA SER A 12 0.02 -51.97 -9.95
C SER A 12 -1.17 -51.39 -9.16
N LYS A 13 -0.90 -50.40 -8.29
CA LYS A 13 -1.96 -49.57 -7.73
C LYS A 13 -2.45 -48.58 -8.80
N PRO A 14 -3.77 -48.40 -8.99
CA PRO A 14 -4.29 -47.41 -9.92
C PRO A 14 -4.05 -45.99 -9.37
N ASN A 15 -3.64 -45.10 -10.26
CA ASN A 15 -3.51 -43.66 -10.01
C ASN A 15 -4.81 -43.10 -9.41
N SER A 16 -4.73 -42.58 -8.19
CA SER A 16 -5.78 -41.76 -7.61
C SER A 16 -5.86 -40.45 -8.40
N SER A 17 -6.92 -40.33 -9.19
CA SER A 17 -7.35 -39.08 -9.82
C SER A 17 -7.48 -37.99 -8.75
N SER A 18 -6.55 -37.04 -8.73
CA SER A 18 -6.72 -35.79 -8.00
C SER A 18 -7.88 -35.03 -8.64
N GLN A 19 -9.07 -35.11 -8.04
CA GLN A 19 -10.17 -34.24 -8.38
C GLN A 19 -9.74 -32.81 -8.06
N SER A 20 -9.43 -32.04 -9.10
CA SER A 20 -9.32 -30.59 -9.02
C SER A 20 -10.67 -30.05 -8.56
N THR A 21 -10.70 -29.45 -7.36
CA THR A 21 -11.80 -28.61 -6.93
C THR A 21 -12.03 -27.53 -8.00
N PRO A 22 -13.27 -27.35 -8.51
CA PRO A 22 -13.56 -26.26 -9.43
C PRO A 22 -13.22 -24.95 -8.74
N ALA A 23 -12.44 -24.10 -9.40
CA ALA A 23 -12.20 -22.74 -8.93
C ALA A 23 -13.57 -22.06 -8.79
N THR A 24 -13.98 -21.80 -7.55
CA THR A 24 -15.20 -21.05 -7.25
C THR A 24 -15.07 -19.70 -7.95
N THR A 25 -15.92 -19.46 -8.94
CA THR A 25 -16.01 -18.16 -9.59
C THR A 25 -16.25 -17.13 -8.50
N PRO A 26 -15.46 -16.04 -8.42
CA PRO A 26 -15.70 -15.02 -7.41
C PRO A 26 -17.13 -14.51 -7.56
N PRO A 27 -17.85 -14.24 -6.46
CA PRO A 27 -19.20 -13.70 -6.53
C PRO A 27 -19.18 -12.46 -7.42
N SER A 28 -20.13 -12.39 -8.36
CA SER A 28 -20.28 -11.24 -9.26
C SER A 28 -20.33 -9.98 -8.41
N THR A 29 -19.41 -9.03 -8.66
CA THR A 29 -19.44 -7.74 -7.98
C THR A 29 -20.81 -7.12 -8.25
N PRO A 30 -21.54 -6.64 -7.22
CA PRO A 30 -22.83 -5.99 -7.45
C PRO A 30 -22.66 -4.87 -8.47
N ASP A 31 -23.65 -4.69 -9.33
CA ASP A 31 -23.71 -3.54 -10.22
C ASP A 31 -23.50 -2.26 -9.39
N PHE A 32 -22.59 -1.40 -9.83
CA PHE A 32 -22.24 -0.18 -9.10
C PHE A 32 -23.46 0.73 -8.92
N ASP A 33 -24.41 0.69 -9.86
CA ASP A 33 -25.67 1.43 -9.74
C ASP A 33 -26.55 0.92 -8.56
N VAL A 34 -26.45 -0.38 -8.21
CA VAL A 34 -27.12 -0.95 -7.02
C VAL A 34 -26.45 -0.48 -5.74
N ILE A 35 -25.11 -0.43 -5.71
CA ILE A 35 -24.37 0.11 -4.55
C ILE A 35 -24.76 1.56 -4.30
N LEU A 36 -24.82 2.39 -5.35
CA LEU A 36 -25.24 3.79 -5.22
C LEU A 36 -26.68 3.92 -4.71
N ALA A 37 -27.61 3.12 -5.25
CA ALA A 37 -29.00 3.14 -4.81
C ALA A 37 -29.16 2.77 -3.32
N ASN A 38 -28.38 1.81 -2.81
CA ASN A 38 -28.40 1.42 -1.39
C ASN A 38 -27.97 2.55 -0.45
N HIS A 39 -27.15 3.47 -0.94
CA HIS A 39 -26.68 4.65 -0.20
C HIS A 39 -27.47 5.92 -0.57
N PHE A 40 -28.57 5.81 -1.32
CA PHE A 40 -29.38 6.92 -1.83
C PHE A 40 -28.56 7.94 -2.65
N LEU A 41 -27.57 7.46 -3.38
CA LEU A 41 -26.69 8.26 -4.23
C LEU A 41 -26.96 8.00 -5.72
N THR A 42 -26.60 8.98 -6.53
CA THR A 42 -26.57 8.89 -7.98
C THR A 42 -25.17 9.14 -8.53
N LYS A 43 -24.94 8.82 -9.81
CA LYS A 43 -23.70 9.21 -10.52
C LYS A 43 -23.49 10.72 -10.54
N ASP A 44 -24.56 11.53 -10.51
CA ASP A 44 -24.47 12.98 -10.43
C ASP A 44 -24.00 13.45 -9.05
N ASP A 45 -24.46 12.81 -7.97
CA ASP A 45 -23.97 13.10 -6.63
C ASP A 45 -22.48 12.80 -6.49
N LEU A 46 -22.00 11.70 -7.09
CA LEU A 46 -20.56 11.42 -7.13
C LEU A 46 -19.78 12.53 -7.84
N ARG A 47 -20.31 13.10 -8.94
CA ARG A 47 -19.66 14.22 -9.64
C ARG A 47 -19.61 15.48 -8.77
N LYS A 48 -20.68 15.79 -8.05
CA LYS A 48 -20.72 16.92 -7.10
C LYS A 48 -19.71 16.73 -5.97
N ILE A 49 -19.66 15.53 -5.38
CA ILE A 49 -18.68 15.18 -4.34
C ILE A 49 -17.26 15.31 -4.89
N HIS A 50 -17.02 14.78 -6.09
CA HIS A 50 -15.72 14.85 -6.74
C HIS A 50 -15.24 16.30 -6.97
N VAL A 51 -16.11 17.18 -7.47
CA VAL A 51 -15.81 18.61 -7.60
C VAL A 51 -15.49 19.23 -6.24
N LEU A 52 -16.28 18.92 -5.20
CA LEU A 52 -16.00 19.38 -3.84
C LEU A 52 -14.63 18.92 -3.34
N LEU A 53 -14.26 17.65 -3.54
CA LEU A 53 -12.97 17.12 -3.12
C LEU A 53 -11.80 17.76 -3.87
N ILE A 54 -11.95 18.05 -5.17
CA ILE A 54 -10.95 18.83 -5.93
C ILE A 54 -10.80 20.22 -5.31
N ASP A 55 -11.90 20.94 -5.07
CA ASP A 55 -11.83 22.28 -4.47
C ASP A 55 -11.16 22.28 -3.11
N ILE A 56 -11.48 21.29 -2.26
CA ILE A 56 -10.85 21.11 -0.95
C ILE A 56 -9.36 20.83 -1.09
N ALA A 57 -8.96 19.91 -1.98
CA ALA A 57 -7.57 19.58 -2.21
C ALA A 57 -6.78 20.80 -2.70
N MET A 58 -7.36 21.60 -3.60
CA MET A 58 -6.75 22.85 -4.09
C MET A 58 -6.54 23.87 -2.97
N ASP A 59 -7.50 24.03 -2.06
CA ASP A 59 -7.36 24.92 -0.90
C ASP A 59 -6.32 24.40 0.10
N ALA A 60 -6.30 23.09 0.38
CA ALA A 60 -5.27 22.45 1.19
C ALA A 60 -3.86 22.65 0.58
N GLY A 61 -3.73 22.51 -0.74
CA GLY A 61 -2.48 22.78 -1.44
C GLY A 61 -2.02 24.24 -1.34
N LYS A 62 -2.94 25.22 -1.34
CA LYS A 62 -2.58 26.62 -1.05
C LYS A 62 -2.03 26.77 0.37
N MET A 63 -2.59 26.07 1.35
CA MET A 63 -2.08 26.07 2.73
C MET A 63 -0.68 25.46 2.82
N MET A 64 -0.42 24.36 2.10
CA MET A 64 0.92 23.76 2.01
C MET A 64 1.94 24.72 1.39
N MET A 65 1.57 25.42 0.31
CA MET A 65 2.45 26.38 -0.38
C MET A 65 2.71 27.65 0.45
N ALA A 66 1.78 28.02 1.32
CA ALA A 66 1.92 29.15 2.25
C ALA A 66 2.71 28.79 3.51
N ALA A 67 3.22 27.55 3.63
CA ALA A 67 3.92 27.12 4.81
C ALA A 67 5.26 27.84 5.01
N GLU A 68 5.46 28.43 6.18
CA GLU A 68 6.69 29.12 6.51
C GLU A 68 7.81 28.12 6.81
N HIS A 69 8.99 28.30 6.21
CA HIS A 69 10.08 27.33 6.33
C HIS A 69 10.55 27.09 7.77
N ALA A 70 10.46 28.10 8.64
CA ALA A 70 10.80 27.98 10.06
C ALA A 70 9.85 27.04 10.83
N LEU A 71 8.57 26.95 10.43
CA LEU A 71 7.58 26.05 11.02
C LEU A 71 7.75 24.61 10.50
N LEU A 72 8.25 24.43 9.27
CA LEU A 72 8.57 23.11 8.72
C LEU A 72 9.68 22.40 9.52
N THR A 73 10.64 23.15 10.06
CA THR A 73 11.72 22.60 10.89
C THR A 73 11.30 22.26 12.33
N ALA A 74 10.16 22.77 12.81
CA ALA A 74 9.64 22.51 14.16
C ALA A 74 8.80 21.23 14.25
N ALA A 75 8.89 20.37 13.24
CA ALA A 75 8.09 19.15 13.14
C ALA A 75 8.25 18.24 14.37
N GLN A 76 7.14 17.69 14.84
CA GLN A 76 7.08 16.80 15.99
C GLN A 76 7.16 15.34 15.54
N PHE A 77 7.59 14.45 16.42
CA PHE A 77 7.66 13.02 16.11
C PHE A 77 6.44 12.30 16.70
N LYS A 78 5.71 11.50 15.89
CA LYS A 78 4.59 10.67 16.36
C LYS A 78 5.09 9.44 17.13
N ASN A 79 5.91 8.62 16.47
CA ASN A 79 6.41 7.34 17.02
C ASN A 79 7.93 7.27 17.17
N ASN A 80 8.68 7.79 16.19
CA ASN A 80 10.15 7.84 16.20
C ASN A 80 10.65 8.94 15.25
N SER A 81 11.97 9.08 15.11
CA SER A 81 12.58 10.13 14.27
C SER A 81 12.25 10.04 12.77
N ALA A 82 11.67 8.93 12.31
CA ALA A 82 11.20 8.74 10.94
C ALA A 82 9.70 9.00 10.76
N ASP A 83 8.95 9.27 11.83
CA ASP A 83 7.50 9.46 11.83
C ASP A 83 7.17 10.88 12.30
N VAL A 84 6.93 11.78 11.34
CA VAL A 84 6.97 13.24 11.50
C VAL A 84 5.60 13.84 11.23
N VAL A 85 5.19 14.83 12.04
CA VAL A 85 3.94 15.61 11.86
C VAL A 85 4.22 17.12 11.98
N THR A 86 3.49 17.93 11.23
CA THR A 86 3.55 19.40 11.32
C THR A 86 2.20 19.99 11.77
N GLU A 87 2.21 21.26 12.17
CA GLU A 87 0.97 22.01 12.47
C GLU A 87 0.05 22.11 11.23
N TYR A 88 0.62 22.02 10.02
CA TYR A 88 -0.14 22.10 8.78
C TYR A 88 -0.99 20.85 8.54
N ASP A 89 -0.54 19.66 8.95
CA ASP A 89 -1.32 18.42 8.88
C ASP A 89 -2.65 18.60 9.63
N HIS A 90 -2.59 19.05 10.90
CA HIS A 90 -3.79 19.33 11.70
C HIS A 90 -4.67 20.45 11.14
N LYS A 91 -4.08 21.56 10.68
CA LYS A 91 -4.82 22.69 10.10
C LYS A 91 -5.57 22.29 8.83
N ILE A 92 -4.94 21.51 7.97
CA ILE A 92 -5.52 21.02 6.72
C ILE A 92 -6.64 20.03 7.03
N GLU A 93 -6.41 19.04 7.89
CA GLU A 93 -7.44 18.05 8.23
C GLU A 93 -8.69 18.70 8.84
N THR A 94 -8.49 19.67 9.75
CA THR A 94 -9.59 20.45 10.35
C THR A 94 -10.40 21.18 9.29
N MET A 95 -9.74 21.79 8.30
CA MET A 95 -10.40 22.49 7.19
C MET A 95 -11.19 21.51 6.31
N VAL A 96 -10.58 20.38 5.96
CA VAL A 96 -11.18 19.30 5.17
C VAL A 96 -12.44 18.78 5.87
N GLU A 97 -12.32 18.35 7.13
CA GLU A 97 -13.42 17.80 7.91
C GLU A 97 -14.57 18.81 8.02
N LYS A 98 -14.27 20.08 8.32
CA LYS A 98 -15.28 21.13 8.42
C LYS A 98 -16.07 21.30 7.11
N ARG A 99 -15.38 21.35 5.96
CA ARG A 99 -16.05 21.52 4.65
C ARG A 99 -16.88 20.30 4.27
N ILE A 100 -16.35 19.10 4.53
CA ILE A 100 -17.06 17.85 4.26
C ILE A 100 -18.30 17.73 5.13
N ARG A 101 -18.20 17.95 6.45
CA ARG A 101 -19.36 17.85 7.36
C ARG A 101 -20.43 18.90 7.06
N ALA A 102 -20.04 20.08 6.57
CA ALA A 102 -21.00 21.09 6.15
C ALA A 102 -21.81 20.67 4.91
N ALA A 103 -21.19 19.95 3.97
CA ALA A 103 -21.84 19.50 2.74
C ALA A 103 -22.56 18.14 2.89
N TYR A 104 -21.99 17.22 3.67
CA TYR A 104 -22.45 15.83 3.83
C TYR A 104 -22.44 15.41 5.31
N PRO A 105 -23.35 15.96 6.15
CA PRO A 105 -23.35 15.75 7.59
C PRO A 105 -23.65 14.32 8.03
N SER A 106 -24.30 13.52 7.18
CA SER A 106 -24.62 12.10 7.44
C SER A 106 -23.47 11.15 7.10
N PHE A 107 -22.43 11.61 6.41
CA PHE A 107 -21.32 10.77 5.98
C PHE A 107 -20.27 10.71 7.09
N ALA A 108 -19.60 9.56 7.20
CA ALA A 108 -18.49 9.41 8.12
C ALA A 108 -17.23 10.09 7.59
N PHE A 109 -16.29 10.35 8.50
CA PHE A 109 -14.99 10.93 8.20
C PHE A 109 -13.91 10.12 8.92
N LEU A 110 -12.84 9.79 8.21
CA LEU A 110 -11.65 9.10 8.72
C LEU A 110 -10.41 9.87 8.23
N GLY A 111 -9.83 10.69 9.11
CA GLY A 111 -8.57 11.37 8.87
C GLY A 111 -7.41 10.71 9.59
N GLU A 112 -6.18 10.90 9.10
CA GLU A 112 -4.95 10.45 9.75
C GLU A 112 -4.79 11.05 11.15
N GLU A 113 -4.94 12.37 11.28
CA GLU A 113 -4.57 13.09 12.51
C GLU A 113 -5.63 12.97 13.60
N THR A 114 -6.88 12.74 13.23
CA THR A 114 -8.00 12.47 14.13
C THR A 114 -8.26 10.99 14.35
N PHE A 115 -7.46 10.10 13.74
CA PHE A 115 -7.64 8.65 13.85
C PHE A 115 -7.54 8.19 15.29
N LYS A 116 -8.52 7.37 15.70
CA LYS A 116 -8.53 6.69 17.01
C LYS A 116 -8.33 5.20 16.81
N HIS A 117 -7.42 4.62 17.58
CA HIS A 117 -7.21 3.17 17.58
C HIS A 117 -8.52 2.40 17.77
N GLY A 118 -8.75 1.41 16.90
CA GLY A 118 -9.97 0.59 16.88
C GLY A 118 -11.07 1.12 15.96
N THR A 119 -10.95 2.33 15.40
CA THR A 119 -11.83 2.80 14.33
C THR A 119 -11.66 1.91 13.11
N LYS A 120 -12.77 1.43 12.56
CA LYS A 120 -12.80 0.58 11.37
C LYS A 120 -13.57 1.24 10.25
N LEU A 121 -13.16 0.97 9.02
CA LEU A 121 -13.91 1.36 7.84
C LEU A 121 -15.22 0.57 7.80
N GLY A 122 -16.34 1.29 7.85
CA GLY A 122 -17.68 0.72 7.79
C GLY A 122 -18.22 0.59 6.37
N ASP A 123 -19.46 0.15 6.26
CA ASP A 123 -20.17 0.08 4.97
C ASP A 123 -20.78 1.43 4.58
N ILE A 124 -20.97 2.33 5.55
CA ILE A 124 -21.52 3.67 5.33
C ILE A 124 -20.57 4.55 4.48
N PRO A 125 -21.10 5.54 3.75
CA PRO A 125 -20.29 6.48 3.02
C PRO A 125 -19.30 7.18 3.93
N THR A 126 -18.01 6.98 3.66
CA THR A 126 -16.93 7.48 4.52
C THR A 126 -15.91 8.23 3.68
N PHE A 127 -15.73 9.51 4.00
CA PHE A 127 -14.63 10.31 3.49
C PHE A 127 -13.33 9.94 4.20
N ILE A 128 -12.28 9.74 3.41
CA ILE A 128 -10.95 9.41 3.90
C ILE A 128 -10.01 10.57 3.59
N CYS A 129 -9.20 10.98 4.56
CA CYS A 129 -8.29 12.11 4.42
C CYS A 129 -6.90 11.75 4.93
N ASP A 130 -5.90 11.93 4.08
CA ASP A 130 -4.53 12.21 4.50
C ASP A 130 -4.26 13.69 4.16
N PRO A 131 -4.09 14.56 5.16
CA PRO A 131 -3.88 15.98 4.92
C PRO A 131 -2.56 16.26 4.20
N ILE A 132 -1.50 15.48 4.47
CA ILE A 132 -0.17 15.60 3.85
C ILE A 132 0.50 14.22 3.81
N ASP A 133 0.23 13.43 2.77
CA ASP A 133 0.98 12.20 2.51
C ASP A 133 2.42 12.56 2.13
N GLY A 134 3.36 12.02 2.88
CA GLY A 134 4.77 12.39 2.80
C GLY A 134 5.14 13.62 3.66
N THR A 135 4.64 13.69 4.90
CA THR A 135 4.96 14.77 5.86
C THR A 135 6.47 14.97 6.05
N LEU A 136 7.28 13.90 6.01
CA LEU A 136 8.74 14.02 6.07
C LEU A 136 9.28 14.81 4.85
N ASN A 137 8.79 14.52 3.64
CA ASN A 137 9.16 15.26 2.45
C ASN A 137 8.76 16.73 2.58
N PHE A 138 7.53 16.99 3.04
CA PHE A 138 7.03 18.34 3.29
C PHE A 138 7.93 19.12 4.27
N SER A 139 8.25 18.53 5.42
CA SER A 139 9.11 19.16 6.45
C SER A 139 10.54 19.47 5.96
N LYS A 140 11.03 18.72 4.96
CA LYS A 140 12.37 18.88 4.36
C LYS A 140 12.36 19.68 3.06
N GLY A 141 11.21 20.12 2.57
CA GLY A 141 11.08 20.83 1.29
C GLY A 141 11.34 19.95 0.07
N VAL A 142 11.23 18.62 0.21
CA VAL A 142 11.26 17.70 -0.94
C VAL A 142 9.90 17.80 -1.64
N PRO A 143 9.83 18.16 -2.94
CA PRO A 143 8.58 18.49 -3.64
C PRO A 143 7.78 17.24 -4.08
N ASN A 144 7.70 16.23 -3.20
CA ASN A 144 7.02 14.97 -3.44
C ASN A 144 6.15 14.59 -2.22
N CYS A 145 5.14 15.38 -1.96
CA CYS A 145 4.09 15.12 -0.98
C CYS A 145 2.75 15.62 -1.54
N ALA A 146 1.65 15.14 -0.98
CA ALA A 146 0.32 15.42 -1.54
C ALA A 146 -0.79 15.44 -0.48
N VAL A 147 -1.86 16.14 -0.80
CA VAL A 147 -3.16 15.96 -0.13
C VAL A 147 -3.84 14.76 -0.77
N SER A 148 -4.33 13.79 0.02
CA SER A 148 -5.04 12.61 -0.47
C SER A 148 -6.44 12.53 0.13
N LEU A 149 -7.46 12.59 -0.73
CA LEU A 149 -8.87 12.57 -0.35
C LEU A 149 -9.60 11.47 -1.12
N ALA A 150 -10.43 10.70 -0.43
CA ALA A 150 -11.26 9.68 -1.05
C ALA A 150 -12.68 9.65 -0.48
N LEU A 151 -13.60 9.09 -1.26
CA LEU A 151 -14.88 8.60 -0.76
C LEU A 151 -14.90 7.07 -0.89
N THR A 152 -15.36 6.41 0.16
CA THR A 152 -15.61 4.97 0.16
C THR A 152 -17.09 4.66 0.36
N LEU A 153 -17.57 3.62 -0.31
CA LEU A 153 -18.89 2.99 -0.13
C LEU A 153 -18.67 1.49 0.06
N ASP A 154 -19.33 0.85 1.04
CA ASP A 154 -19.19 -0.60 1.29
C ASP A 154 -17.71 -1.06 1.38
N LYS A 155 -16.88 -0.25 2.05
CA LYS A 155 -15.43 -0.47 2.19
C LYS A 155 -14.64 -0.55 0.87
N ARG A 156 -15.14 0.09 -0.19
CA ARG A 156 -14.46 0.24 -1.49
C ARG A 156 -14.34 1.71 -1.87
N SER A 157 -13.20 2.09 -2.43
CA SER A 157 -12.98 3.45 -2.94
C SER A 157 -13.83 3.68 -4.19
N VAL A 158 -14.54 4.81 -4.23
CA VAL A 158 -15.40 5.19 -5.36
C VAL A 158 -15.06 6.55 -5.96
N ILE A 159 -14.39 7.41 -5.20
CA ILE A 159 -13.80 8.67 -5.66
C ILE A 159 -12.41 8.78 -5.04
N GLY A 160 -11.44 9.24 -5.82
CA GLY A 160 -10.09 9.53 -5.34
C GLY A 160 -9.58 10.83 -5.92
N VAL A 161 -8.94 11.65 -5.08
CA VAL A 161 -8.28 12.90 -5.44
C VAL A 161 -6.92 12.95 -4.72
N VAL A 162 -5.83 13.07 -5.46
CA VAL A 162 -4.47 13.22 -4.92
C VAL A 162 -3.84 14.44 -5.56
N TYR A 163 -3.47 15.43 -4.74
CA TYR A 163 -2.93 16.70 -5.22
C TYR A 163 -1.54 16.99 -4.67
N ASN A 164 -0.55 17.06 -5.55
CA ASN A 164 0.77 17.60 -5.24
C ASN A 164 0.85 19.07 -5.71
N PRO A 165 0.79 20.05 -4.79
CA PRO A 165 0.79 21.47 -5.14
C PRO A 165 2.14 21.97 -5.66
N PHE A 166 3.26 21.37 -5.25
CA PHE A 166 4.60 21.77 -5.68
C PHE A 166 4.86 21.46 -7.16
N ARG A 167 4.20 20.42 -7.67
CA ARG A 167 4.28 20.02 -9.08
C ARG A 167 3.09 20.50 -9.91
N GLY A 168 2.03 20.98 -9.24
CA GLY A 168 0.75 21.29 -9.88
C GLY A 168 0.07 20.04 -10.46
N ASP A 169 0.32 18.86 -9.87
CA ASP A 169 -0.19 17.58 -10.34
C ASP A 169 -1.43 17.19 -9.52
N LEU A 170 -2.62 17.24 -10.15
CA LEU A 170 -3.89 16.81 -9.57
C LEU A 170 -4.36 15.51 -10.24
N TYR A 171 -4.20 14.39 -9.56
CA TYR A 171 -4.72 13.10 -9.98
C TYR A 171 -6.12 12.90 -9.42
N HIS A 172 -7.05 12.41 -10.24
CA HIS A 172 -8.41 12.17 -9.77
C HIS A 172 -9.14 11.09 -10.57
N ALA A 173 -10.13 10.45 -9.93
CA ALA A 173 -10.96 9.43 -10.54
C ALA A 173 -12.33 9.33 -9.85
N ILE A 174 -13.32 8.90 -10.64
CA ILE A 174 -14.62 8.41 -10.14
C ILE A 174 -14.80 7.02 -10.71
N LYS A 175 -15.32 6.10 -9.89
CA LYS A 175 -15.64 4.74 -10.30
C LYS A 175 -16.44 4.70 -11.61
N ASP A 176 -15.99 3.88 -12.55
CA ASP A 176 -16.53 3.68 -13.89
C ASP A 176 -16.56 4.94 -14.78
N GLN A 177 -15.74 5.96 -14.48
CA GLN A 177 -15.61 7.20 -15.27
C GLN A 177 -14.16 7.49 -15.71
N GLY A 178 -13.23 6.59 -15.40
CA GLY A 178 -11.81 6.71 -15.71
C GLY A 178 -11.05 7.59 -14.73
N ALA A 179 -9.72 7.57 -14.87
CA ALA A 179 -8.79 8.38 -14.10
C ALA A 179 -8.11 9.45 -14.96
N TYR A 180 -7.74 10.56 -14.34
CA TYR A 180 -7.18 11.73 -15.02
C TYR A 180 -6.07 12.38 -14.21
N LEU A 181 -5.10 12.97 -14.91
CA LEU A 181 -4.15 13.93 -14.38
C LEU A 181 -4.50 15.32 -14.91
N THR A 182 -4.69 16.28 -14.03
CA THR A 182 -4.88 17.70 -14.37
C THR A 182 -3.66 18.49 -13.90
N LYS A 183 -3.03 19.22 -14.83
CA LYS A 183 -1.96 20.18 -14.53
C LYS A 183 -2.59 21.50 -14.11
N THR A 184 -2.56 21.81 -12.81
CA THR A 184 -3.30 22.96 -12.26
C THR A 184 -2.77 24.31 -12.74
N SER A 185 -1.50 24.38 -13.14
CA SER A 185 -0.88 25.59 -13.69
C SER A 185 -1.35 25.93 -15.11
N THR A 186 -1.74 24.93 -15.91
CA THR A 186 -2.13 25.11 -17.32
C THR A 186 -3.58 24.76 -17.61
N GLY A 187 -4.26 24.07 -16.68
CA GLY A 187 -5.58 23.48 -16.90
C GLY A 187 -5.58 22.24 -17.80
N LEU A 188 -4.40 21.78 -18.26
CA LEU A 188 -4.31 20.61 -19.14
C LEU A 188 -4.77 19.36 -18.39
N GLN A 189 -5.76 18.66 -18.94
CA GLN A 189 -6.24 17.39 -18.43
C GLN A 189 -5.85 16.25 -19.39
N VAL A 190 -5.29 15.17 -18.82
CA VAL A 190 -4.84 13.97 -19.53
C VAL A 190 -5.51 12.76 -18.90
N LYS A 191 -6.13 11.89 -19.71
CA LYS A 191 -6.68 10.62 -19.25
C LYS A 191 -5.54 9.64 -18.93
N LEU A 192 -5.71 8.85 -17.88
CA LEU A 192 -4.75 7.82 -17.46
C LEU A 192 -5.14 6.44 -18.00
N PRO A 193 -4.14 5.57 -18.29
CA PRO A 193 -2.71 5.85 -18.27
C PRO A 193 -2.33 6.83 -19.40
N VAL A 194 -1.26 7.62 -19.22
CA VAL A 194 -0.89 8.66 -20.20
C VAL A 194 -0.51 8.04 -21.55
N GLN A 195 0.00 6.81 -21.56
CA GLN A 195 0.18 6.02 -22.76
C GLN A 195 -0.99 5.03 -22.91
N PRO A 196 -1.89 5.20 -23.89
CA PRO A 196 -3.05 4.32 -24.05
C PRO A 196 -2.70 2.87 -24.40
N VAL A 197 -1.57 2.68 -25.08
CA VAL A 197 -1.01 1.35 -25.35
C VAL A 197 0.16 1.15 -24.38
N PRO A 198 0.00 0.34 -23.32
CA PRO A 198 1.06 0.15 -22.34
C PRO A 198 2.25 -0.61 -22.94
N PRO A 199 3.49 -0.27 -22.57
CA PRO A 199 4.64 -1.07 -22.97
C PRO A 199 4.56 -2.48 -22.34
N PRO A 200 5.06 -3.53 -23.03
CA PRO A 200 5.05 -4.89 -22.51
C PRO A 200 5.70 -5.00 -21.13
N MET A 201 5.11 -5.81 -20.27
CA MET A 201 5.60 -6.04 -18.90
C MET A 201 5.76 -7.55 -18.63
N PRO A 202 6.68 -8.23 -19.32
CA PRO A 202 6.75 -9.70 -19.30
C PRO A 202 7.21 -10.29 -17.96
N SER A 203 7.87 -9.51 -17.09
CA SER A 203 8.38 -9.93 -15.78
C SER A 203 8.79 -8.72 -14.94
N LEU A 204 9.03 -8.92 -13.64
CA LEU A 204 9.61 -7.93 -12.74
C LEU A 204 10.93 -7.34 -13.25
N GLN A 205 11.71 -8.12 -14.00
CA GLN A 205 12.96 -7.66 -14.61
C GLN A 205 12.75 -6.43 -15.51
N SER A 206 11.58 -6.32 -16.13
CA SER A 206 11.23 -5.20 -17.01
C SER A 206 10.73 -3.97 -16.26
N CYS A 207 10.49 -4.07 -14.95
CA CYS A 207 9.80 -3.08 -14.14
C CYS A 207 10.75 -2.07 -13.47
N LEU A 208 10.31 -0.82 -13.40
CA LEU A 208 10.73 0.18 -12.43
C LEU A 208 9.76 0.12 -11.23
N VAL A 209 10.26 -0.27 -10.05
CA VAL A 209 9.44 -0.55 -8.87
C VAL A 209 9.61 0.53 -7.82
N ALA A 210 8.52 1.12 -7.33
CA ALA A 210 8.57 1.91 -6.11
C ALA A 210 8.46 1.04 -4.86
N VAL A 211 9.22 1.42 -3.85
CA VAL A 211 9.24 0.80 -2.53
C VAL A 211 9.50 1.88 -1.49
N GLU A 212 8.92 1.73 -0.30
CA GLU A 212 9.20 2.62 0.82
C GLU A 212 9.75 1.82 2.01
N TRP A 213 10.58 2.48 2.82
CA TRP A 213 11.28 1.86 3.93
C TRP A 213 10.43 1.72 5.19
N GLY A 214 9.22 2.32 5.21
CA GLY A 214 8.34 2.43 6.37
C GLY A 214 8.99 3.14 7.56
N ASN A 215 8.35 3.09 8.74
CA ASN A 215 8.87 3.67 10.00
C ASN A 215 9.58 2.66 10.92
N GLN A 216 9.40 1.35 10.70
CA GLN A 216 10.08 0.29 11.45
C GLN A 216 11.54 0.13 11.01
N ARG A 217 12.47 -0.08 11.95
CA ARG A 217 13.92 -0.23 11.70
C ARG A 217 14.51 -1.52 12.29
N SER A 218 13.66 -2.40 12.82
CA SER A 218 14.03 -3.68 13.40
C SER A 218 12.83 -4.65 13.36
N GLY A 219 13.06 -5.92 13.70
CA GLY A 219 12.03 -6.96 13.74
C GLY A 219 11.80 -7.67 12.40
N SER A 220 10.80 -8.55 12.38
CA SER A 220 10.51 -9.45 11.26
C SER A 220 10.12 -8.69 9.99
N ASN A 221 9.27 -7.66 10.11
CA ASN A 221 8.85 -6.84 8.97
C ASN A 221 10.00 -6.06 8.35
N TRP A 222 10.89 -5.49 9.18
CA TRP A 222 12.10 -4.82 8.68
C TRP A 222 13.00 -5.80 7.93
N SER A 223 13.24 -6.98 8.51
CA SER A 223 14.08 -8.03 7.91
C SER A 223 13.49 -8.54 6.59
N LEU A 224 12.17 -8.67 6.51
CA LEU A 224 11.50 -9.03 5.25
C LEU A 224 11.64 -7.92 4.22
N ARG A 225 11.34 -6.67 4.60
CA ARG A 225 11.40 -5.51 3.71
C ARG A 225 12.79 -5.37 3.09
N THR A 226 13.85 -5.38 3.90
CA THR A 226 15.24 -5.29 3.40
C THR A 226 15.59 -6.46 2.49
N SER A 227 15.13 -7.68 2.82
CA SER A 227 15.38 -8.85 1.98
C SER A 227 14.65 -8.80 0.64
N VAL A 228 13.39 -8.31 0.60
CA VAL A 228 12.65 -8.11 -0.66
C VAL A 228 13.32 -7.05 -1.51
N HIS A 229 13.77 -5.94 -0.91
CA HIS A 229 14.51 -4.89 -1.64
C HIS A 229 15.79 -5.45 -2.26
N ASN A 230 16.55 -6.23 -1.48
CA ASN A 230 17.74 -6.91 -2.00
C ASN A 230 17.37 -7.83 -3.17
N ALA A 231 16.37 -8.70 -2.99
CA ALA A 231 15.94 -9.63 -4.03
C ALA A 231 15.42 -8.94 -5.30
N LEU A 232 14.75 -7.78 -5.19
CA LEU A 232 14.32 -7.00 -6.35
C LEU A 232 15.50 -6.56 -7.23
N LEU A 233 16.66 -6.28 -6.64
CA LEU A 233 17.86 -5.80 -7.33
C LEU A 233 18.89 -6.90 -7.62
N THR A 234 18.82 -8.03 -6.92
CA THR A 234 19.69 -9.20 -7.15
C THR A 234 19.39 -9.85 -8.49
N SER A 235 20.41 -10.41 -9.13
CA SER A 235 20.28 -11.08 -10.42
C SER A 235 19.35 -12.30 -10.35
N LYS A 236 18.70 -12.66 -11.46
CA LYS A 236 17.86 -13.87 -11.53
C LYS A 236 18.64 -15.16 -11.25
N ALA A 237 19.91 -15.22 -11.66
CA ALA A 237 20.79 -16.36 -11.43
C ALA A 237 21.06 -16.60 -9.92
N GLU A 238 20.98 -15.56 -9.11
CA GLU A 238 21.17 -15.60 -7.66
C GLU A 238 19.83 -15.63 -6.89
N GLY A 239 18.71 -15.85 -7.58
CA GLY A 239 17.37 -15.95 -6.98
C GLY A 239 16.66 -14.61 -6.75
N GLY A 240 17.15 -13.51 -7.33
CA GLY A 240 16.46 -12.22 -7.35
C GLY A 240 15.57 -12.02 -8.58
N ALA A 241 14.98 -10.83 -8.70
CA ALA A 241 14.13 -10.44 -9.84
C ALA A 241 14.88 -9.62 -10.90
N MET A 242 15.97 -8.95 -10.52
CA MET A 242 16.73 -8.02 -11.36
C MET A 242 15.83 -6.96 -12.02
N CYS A 243 14.92 -6.35 -11.26
CA CYS A 243 14.12 -5.24 -11.80
C CYS A 243 15.03 -4.11 -12.30
N LYS A 244 14.54 -3.30 -13.25
CA LYS A 244 15.36 -2.26 -13.89
C LYS A 244 15.97 -1.32 -12.86
N SER A 245 15.19 -0.94 -11.85
CA SER A 245 15.62 -0.10 -10.74
C SER A 245 14.51 -0.02 -9.69
N VAL A 246 14.84 0.55 -8.54
CA VAL A 246 13.88 0.90 -7.49
C VAL A 246 13.81 2.41 -7.25
N ARG A 247 12.67 2.91 -6.78
CA ARG A 247 12.49 4.28 -6.29
C ARG A 247 11.90 4.26 -4.88
N SER A 248 12.30 5.23 -4.06
CA SER A 248 11.63 5.55 -2.80
C SER A 248 11.33 7.03 -2.83
N ASN A 249 10.05 7.36 -3.04
CA ASN A 249 9.60 8.72 -3.31
C ASN A 249 9.04 9.38 -2.04
N GLY A 250 8.68 8.61 -1.01
CA GLY A 250 8.26 9.11 0.30
C GLY A 250 6.81 9.57 0.40
N SER A 251 5.94 9.16 -0.54
CA SER A 251 4.49 9.38 -0.50
C SER A 251 3.78 8.22 -1.20
N ALA A 252 2.98 7.46 -0.45
CA ALA A 252 2.31 6.27 -0.94
C ALA A 252 1.19 6.62 -1.95
N ALA A 253 0.41 7.67 -1.68
CA ALA A 253 -0.65 8.15 -2.56
C ALA A 253 -0.07 8.57 -3.93
N LEU A 254 1.06 9.26 -3.94
CA LEU A 254 1.75 9.61 -5.19
C LEU A 254 2.36 8.40 -5.88
N ASN A 255 2.91 7.42 -5.16
CA ASN A 255 3.40 6.18 -5.77
C ASN A 255 2.26 5.43 -6.51
N PHE A 256 1.07 5.32 -5.91
CA PHE A 256 -0.12 4.81 -6.61
C PHE A 256 -0.44 5.61 -7.87
N CYS A 257 -0.43 6.94 -7.79
CA CYS A 257 -0.69 7.81 -8.94
C CYS A 257 0.36 7.66 -10.04
N TYR A 258 1.63 7.49 -9.70
CA TYR A 258 2.72 7.27 -10.66
C TYR A 258 2.62 5.90 -11.34
N VAL A 259 2.13 4.88 -10.64
CA VAL A 259 1.78 3.59 -11.24
C VAL A 259 0.58 3.73 -12.19
N ALA A 260 -0.47 4.45 -11.78
CA ALA A 260 -1.64 4.74 -12.62
C ALA A 260 -1.26 5.55 -13.88
N HIS A 261 -0.30 6.46 -13.74
CA HIS A 261 0.27 7.25 -14.83
C HIS A 261 1.01 6.37 -15.84
N GLY A 262 1.69 5.33 -15.37
CA GLY A 262 2.68 4.55 -16.12
C GLY A 262 4.11 5.10 -16.01
N MET A 263 4.38 6.00 -15.06
CA MET A 263 5.74 6.45 -14.71
C MET A 263 6.50 5.37 -13.93
N LEU A 264 5.77 4.59 -13.13
CA LEU A 264 6.24 3.41 -12.44
C LEU A 264 5.49 2.19 -12.98
N ASP A 265 6.15 1.03 -13.00
CA ASP A 265 5.50 -0.22 -13.39
C ASP A 265 4.77 -0.87 -12.22
N ALA A 266 5.32 -0.73 -11.01
CA ALA A 266 4.71 -1.27 -9.81
C ALA A 266 5.13 -0.50 -8.54
N PHE A 267 4.36 -0.66 -7.46
CA PHE A 267 4.63 -0.12 -6.14
C PHE A 267 4.30 -1.16 -5.07
N TRP A 268 5.30 -1.51 -4.25
CA TRP A 268 5.18 -2.48 -3.17
C TRP A 268 5.42 -1.81 -1.82
N GLU A 269 4.41 -1.86 -0.95
CA GLU A 269 4.57 -1.40 0.43
C GLU A 269 3.71 -2.19 1.41
N GLY A 270 4.29 -2.47 2.57
CA GLY A 270 3.58 -2.95 3.74
C GLY A 270 3.76 -1.99 4.90
N GLY A 271 2.65 -1.61 5.54
CA GLY A 271 2.63 -0.73 6.70
C GLY A 271 1.73 0.49 6.53
N VAL A 272 1.32 0.81 5.31
CA VAL A 272 0.44 1.92 4.98
C VAL A 272 -0.96 1.76 5.57
N TRP A 273 -1.69 2.85 5.65
CA TRP A 273 -3.05 2.97 6.15
C TRP A 273 -4.04 3.25 5.02
N SER A 274 -5.33 3.26 5.34
CA SER A 274 -6.38 3.53 4.37
C SER A 274 -6.28 4.93 3.77
N TRP A 275 -5.86 5.94 4.55
CA TRP A 275 -5.70 7.31 4.05
C TRP A 275 -4.57 7.47 3.04
N ASP A 276 -3.49 6.70 3.20
CA ASP A 276 -2.37 6.63 2.26
C ASP A 276 -2.78 6.06 0.88
N VAL A 277 -3.76 5.15 0.84
CA VAL A 277 -4.01 4.32 -0.36
C VAL A 277 -5.38 4.52 -1.00
N CYS A 278 -6.43 4.87 -0.26
CA CYS A 278 -7.80 4.84 -0.77
C CYS A 278 -7.98 5.67 -2.05
N ALA A 279 -7.41 6.88 -2.10
CA ALA A 279 -7.51 7.75 -3.26
C ALA A 279 -6.70 7.21 -4.45
N GLY A 280 -5.42 6.88 -4.22
CA GLY A 280 -4.53 6.33 -5.24
C GLY A 280 -5.01 4.99 -5.80
N TRP A 281 -5.69 4.17 -5.00
CA TRP A 281 -6.22 2.87 -5.40
C TRP A 281 -7.26 2.98 -6.50
N ILE A 282 -8.30 3.80 -6.30
CA ILE A 282 -9.35 3.95 -7.33
C ILE A 282 -8.80 4.65 -8.58
N ILE A 283 -7.85 5.57 -8.42
CA ILE A 283 -7.12 6.18 -9.54
C ILE A 283 -6.39 5.10 -10.36
N LEU A 284 -5.74 4.15 -9.70
CA LEU A 284 -5.06 3.04 -10.37
C LEU A 284 -6.03 2.07 -11.05
N GLU A 285 -7.11 1.67 -10.37
CA GLU A 285 -8.12 0.76 -10.93
C GLU A 285 -8.79 1.36 -12.17
N GLU A 286 -9.17 2.65 -12.11
CA GLU A 286 -9.78 3.36 -13.23
C GLU A 286 -8.80 3.66 -14.38
N ALA A 287 -7.49 3.62 -14.12
CA ALA A 287 -6.44 3.59 -15.13
C ALA A 287 -6.20 2.17 -15.70
N GLY A 288 -6.95 1.15 -15.25
CA GLY A 288 -6.78 -0.24 -15.70
C GLY A 288 -5.61 -0.99 -15.05
N GLY A 289 -5.03 -0.41 -14.00
CA GLY A 289 -4.09 -1.06 -13.10
C GLY A 289 -4.79 -1.87 -12.02
N ILE A 290 -4.00 -2.57 -11.21
CA ILE A 290 -4.51 -3.63 -10.32
C ILE A 290 -3.75 -3.62 -9.00
N VAL A 291 -4.44 -4.02 -7.92
CA VAL A 291 -3.86 -4.08 -6.59
C VAL A 291 -4.00 -5.49 -6.04
N ALA A 292 -2.88 -6.12 -5.73
CA ALA A 292 -2.81 -7.37 -4.99
C ALA A 292 -2.24 -7.11 -3.59
N SER A 293 -2.25 -8.10 -2.71
CA SER A 293 -1.59 -7.96 -1.42
C SER A 293 -0.08 -7.91 -1.60
N ALA A 294 0.59 -7.14 -0.73
CA ALA A 294 2.04 -7.24 -0.57
C ALA A 294 2.47 -8.65 -0.11
N ASN A 295 1.56 -9.45 0.47
CA ASN A 295 1.83 -10.82 0.89
C ASN A 295 1.38 -11.87 -0.15
N PRO A 296 2.10 -13.00 -0.26
CA PRO A 296 1.74 -14.08 -1.17
C PRO A 296 0.33 -14.65 -0.97
N GLY A 297 -0.39 -14.81 -2.07
CA GLY A 297 -1.63 -15.58 -2.17
C GLY A 297 -2.93 -14.79 -1.98
N ASP A 298 -2.87 -13.52 -1.61
CA ASP A 298 -4.06 -12.67 -1.48
C ASP A 298 -4.18 -11.69 -2.66
N TRP A 299 -5.07 -12.03 -3.59
CA TRP A 299 -5.35 -11.22 -4.77
C TRP A 299 -6.37 -10.10 -4.52
N ASN A 300 -7.08 -10.12 -3.40
CA ASN A 300 -8.18 -9.19 -3.13
C ASN A 300 -8.03 -8.58 -1.72
N PRO A 301 -6.93 -7.85 -1.46
CA PRO A 301 -6.72 -7.22 -0.17
C PRO A 301 -7.80 -6.17 0.13
N THR A 302 -8.17 -6.02 1.39
CA THR A 302 -9.10 -4.97 1.83
C THR A 302 -8.38 -3.62 1.99
N LEU A 303 -9.12 -2.50 1.98
CA LEU A 303 -8.58 -1.16 2.24
C LEU A 303 -7.97 -0.99 3.66
N GLU A 304 -8.26 -1.92 4.58
CA GLU A 304 -7.67 -1.97 5.92
C GLU A 304 -6.56 -3.02 6.05
N GLY A 305 -6.18 -3.68 4.94
CA GLY A 305 -5.19 -4.76 4.91
C GLY A 305 -3.75 -4.30 5.12
N ARG A 306 -3.45 -3.02 4.89
CA ARG A 306 -2.13 -2.37 5.10
C ARG A 306 -0.96 -2.94 4.30
N LEU A 307 -1.25 -3.75 3.29
CA LEU A 307 -0.28 -4.60 2.59
C LEU A 307 -0.64 -4.62 1.10
N TYR A 308 0.05 -3.83 0.29
CA TYR A 308 -0.37 -3.61 -1.10
C TYR A 308 0.77 -3.74 -2.09
N PHE A 309 0.44 -4.35 -3.22
CA PHE A 309 1.25 -4.37 -4.42
C PHE A 309 0.42 -3.85 -5.59
N ALA A 310 0.66 -2.60 -5.95
CA ALA A 310 0.04 -1.92 -7.06
C ALA A 310 0.84 -2.20 -8.34
N VAL A 311 0.15 -2.55 -9.43
CA VAL A 311 0.76 -2.84 -10.73
C VAL A 311 0.01 -2.06 -11.80
N ARG A 312 0.74 -1.37 -12.68
CA ARG A 312 0.16 -0.50 -13.71
C ARG A 312 -0.70 -1.26 -14.72
N HIS A 313 -1.38 -0.52 -15.58
CA HIS A 313 -2.06 -1.09 -16.74
C HIS A 313 -1.08 -1.85 -17.65
N ALA A 314 -1.45 -3.08 -18.00
CA ALA A 314 -0.81 -3.95 -18.98
C ALA A 314 -1.78 -5.08 -19.35
N LYS A 315 -1.36 -6.04 -20.18
CA LYS A 315 -2.16 -7.25 -20.38
C LYS A 315 -2.37 -7.98 -19.06
N ARG A 316 -3.52 -8.63 -18.89
CA ARG A 316 -3.90 -9.17 -17.58
C ARG A 316 -2.93 -10.26 -17.11
N GLU A 317 -2.50 -11.12 -18.02
CA GLU A 317 -1.50 -12.15 -17.81
C GLU A 317 -0.14 -11.57 -17.36
N GLU A 318 0.27 -10.43 -17.91
CA GLU A 318 1.52 -9.74 -17.54
C GLU A 318 1.43 -9.16 -16.13
N GLN A 319 0.32 -8.48 -15.80
CA GLN A 319 0.08 -7.98 -14.45
C GLN A 319 0.09 -9.11 -13.42
N ARG A 320 -0.54 -10.25 -13.73
CA ARG A 320 -0.56 -11.43 -12.85
C ARG A 320 0.84 -12.02 -12.68
N GLY A 321 1.59 -12.16 -13.77
CA GLY A 321 2.96 -12.68 -13.74
C GLY A 321 3.88 -11.85 -12.86
N VAL A 322 3.77 -10.51 -12.91
CA VAL A 322 4.54 -9.61 -12.04
C VAL A 322 4.22 -9.80 -10.56
N VAL A 323 2.94 -9.95 -10.21
CA VAL A 323 2.51 -10.25 -8.83
C VAL A 323 3.04 -11.61 -8.36
N GLU A 324 2.91 -12.63 -9.20
CA GLU A 324 3.35 -13.98 -8.88
C GLU A 324 4.88 -14.08 -8.75
N GLU A 325 5.65 -13.35 -9.57
CA GLU A 325 7.11 -13.29 -9.48
C GLU A 325 7.57 -12.57 -8.21
N LEU A 326 6.90 -11.49 -7.82
CA LEU A 326 7.17 -10.82 -6.54
C LEU A 326 6.94 -11.78 -5.37
N TRP A 327 5.80 -12.46 -5.36
CA TRP A 327 5.50 -13.43 -4.34
C TRP A 327 6.47 -14.62 -4.37
N GLY A 328 6.95 -15.01 -5.55
CA GLY A 328 7.98 -16.02 -5.72
C GLY A 328 9.29 -15.65 -5.02
N ILE A 329 9.79 -14.42 -5.21
CA ILE A 329 11.01 -13.96 -4.51
C ILE A 329 10.77 -13.79 -3.00
N MET A 330 9.54 -13.55 -2.56
CA MET A 330 9.19 -13.54 -1.13
C MET A 330 9.16 -14.95 -0.53
N GLY A 331 8.83 -15.98 -1.31
CA GLY A 331 8.64 -17.34 -0.83
C GLY A 331 7.51 -17.41 0.21
N GLU A 332 7.72 -18.13 1.31
CA GLU A 332 6.72 -18.26 2.38
C GLU A 332 6.69 -17.06 3.35
N ARG A 333 7.60 -16.09 3.19
CA ARG A 333 7.76 -14.96 4.12
C ARG A 333 6.62 -13.96 3.96
N ARG A 334 6.18 -13.38 5.08
CA ARG A 334 5.01 -12.49 5.13
C ARG A 334 5.27 -11.29 6.03
N CYS A 335 4.75 -10.13 5.63
CA CYS A 335 4.60 -9.00 6.51
C CYS A 335 3.56 -9.34 7.58
N LEU A 336 3.96 -9.21 8.83
CA LEU A 336 3.15 -9.42 10.02
C LEU A 336 2.73 -8.05 10.53
N LEU A 337 1.64 -7.55 10.00
CA LEU A 337 0.95 -6.42 10.60
C LEU A 337 -0.21 -6.98 11.44
N PRO A 338 -0.53 -6.35 12.57
CA PRO A 338 -1.76 -6.66 13.28
C PRO A 338 -2.93 -6.27 12.36
N THR A 339 -3.31 -7.20 11.49
CA THR A 339 -4.64 -7.22 10.92
C THR A 339 -5.52 -7.74 12.04
N TRP A 340 -6.66 -7.10 12.28
CA TRP A 340 -7.58 -7.49 13.36
C TRP A 340 -8.19 -8.91 13.19
N ARG A 341 -7.67 -9.72 12.25
CA ARG A 341 -7.88 -11.15 12.08
C ARG A 341 -6.77 -11.96 12.74
N LEU A 342 -6.64 -11.86 14.06
CA LEU A 342 -5.99 -12.91 14.85
C LEU A 342 -6.87 -13.24 16.05
N SER A 343 -7.91 -14.01 15.77
CA SER A 343 -8.49 -14.94 16.74
C SER A 343 -8.33 -16.34 16.17
N ILE A 344 -7.81 -17.24 17.01
CA ILE A 344 -7.75 -18.70 16.86
C ILE A 344 -6.46 -19.22 16.19
N PHE A 345 -5.39 -19.28 16.99
CA PHE A 345 -4.67 -20.54 17.19
C PHE A 345 -4.48 -20.74 18.70
N PRO A 346 -4.75 -21.94 19.26
CA PRO A 346 -4.62 -22.16 20.68
C PRO A 346 -3.14 -22.16 21.07
N LEU A 347 -2.81 -21.35 22.08
CA LEU A 347 -1.57 -21.46 22.84
C LEU A 347 -1.42 -22.90 23.32
N ARG A 348 -0.49 -23.67 22.74
CA ARG A 348 0.00 -24.88 23.39
C ARG A 348 0.86 -24.43 24.58
N THR A 349 0.27 -24.49 25.77
CA THR A 349 0.99 -24.56 27.03
C THR A 349 1.82 -25.86 27.02
N SER A 350 3.14 -25.74 26.98
CA SER A 350 4.04 -26.83 27.37
C SER A 350 4.88 -26.34 28.53
N THR A 351 4.38 -26.61 29.73
CA THR A 351 5.14 -26.67 30.96
C THR A 351 6.27 -27.70 30.81
N ALA A 352 7.51 -27.26 30.88
CA ALA A 352 8.65 -28.11 31.20
C ALA A 352 9.48 -27.40 32.27
N LEU A 353 9.34 -27.89 33.50
CA LEU A 353 10.18 -27.57 34.65
C LEU A 353 11.63 -27.99 34.34
N ILE A 354 12.59 -27.09 34.58
CA ILE A 354 14.02 -27.44 34.68
C ILE A 354 14.46 -27.12 36.12
N PRO A 355 15.07 -28.06 36.85
CA PRO A 355 15.46 -27.85 38.24
C PRO A 355 16.76 -27.03 38.33
N ALA A 356 16.81 -26.19 39.36
CA ALA A 356 17.98 -25.39 39.71
C ALA A 356 19.12 -26.28 40.25
N GLN A 357 20.31 -26.17 39.66
CA GLN A 357 21.56 -26.55 40.31
C GLN A 357 22.63 -25.49 40.06
N LEU A 358 23.32 -25.16 41.15
CA LEU A 358 24.40 -24.19 41.26
C LEU A 358 25.54 -24.47 40.29
N LEU A 359 26.14 -23.41 39.74
CA LEU A 359 27.57 -23.35 39.47
C LEU A 359 28.04 -21.90 39.55
N THR A 360 28.85 -21.65 40.58
CA THR A 360 29.73 -20.50 40.73
C THR A 360 30.71 -20.43 39.57
N THR A 361 31.00 -19.24 39.03
CA THR A 361 32.34 -18.82 38.59
C THR A 361 32.36 -17.36 38.12
N SER A 362 33.34 -16.65 38.68
CA SER A 362 34.00 -15.38 38.31
C SER A 362 33.66 -14.69 36.97
N LEU A 363 33.35 -13.40 37.08
CA LEU A 363 33.40 -12.38 36.02
C LEU A 363 34.83 -12.16 35.49
N PRO A 364 35.04 -12.07 34.16
CA PRO A 364 36.21 -11.39 33.60
C PRO A 364 35.90 -9.91 33.30
N GLN A 365 36.87 -9.06 33.64
CA GLN A 365 36.90 -7.62 33.37
C GLN A 365 36.90 -7.32 31.87
N MET A 366 36.17 -6.27 31.47
CA MET A 366 36.26 -5.66 30.15
C MET A 366 37.53 -4.79 30.02
N PRO A 367 38.26 -4.85 28.90
CA PRO A 367 39.28 -3.84 28.60
C PRO A 367 38.65 -2.60 27.96
N SER A 368 38.99 -1.46 28.55
CA SER A 368 38.81 -0.11 28.04
C SER A 368 39.62 0.12 26.75
N TYR A 369 38.97 0.55 25.67
CA TYR A 369 39.63 1.24 24.57
C TYR A 369 38.76 2.42 24.11
N CYS A 370 39.12 3.61 24.55
CA CYS A 370 38.73 4.88 23.96
C CYS A 370 39.92 5.83 24.14
N GLN A 371 40.74 5.99 23.10
CA GLN A 371 41.54 7.20 22.93
C GLN A 371 42.07 7.31 21.50
N ASN A 372 42.03 8.56 21.03
CA ASN A 372 42.73 9.15 19.88
C ASN A 372 42.01 9.10 18.54
N PHE A 373 41.32 10.19 18.22
CA PHE A 373 41.73 11.08 17.13
C PHE A 373 41.31 12.53 17.45
N ARG A 374 42.31 13.40 17.63
CA ARG A 374 42.22 14.85 17.40
C ARG A 374 43.32 15.17 16.39
N SER A 375 42.94 15.76 15.27
CA SER A 375 43.39 17.07 14.78
C SER A 375 42.78 17.31 13.41
#